data_AF-A0A5B7D7H7-F1
#
_entry.id   AF-A0A5B7D7H7-F1
#
_cell.length_a   1.000
_cell.length_b   1.000
_cell.length_c   1.000
_cell.angle_alpha   90.00
_cell.angle_beta   90.00
_cell.angle_gamma   90.00
#
_symmetry.space_group_name_H-M   'P 1'
#
loop_
_entity.id
_entity.type
_entity.pdbx_description
1 polymer ?
#
loop_
_entity_poly.entity_id
_entity_poly.type
_entity_poly.pdbx_seq_one_letter_code
_entity_poly.pdbx_strand_id
1 'polypeptide(L)'
;MLVSDIEKVQSTIRQIVRDWSPSGAHERSQCYGPIINKIEQLFPQDRVCAEEVNILVPGAGLGRLAYELAKRGYTCQGNEFSLFMLFASNFVLNKCRGLNTLRVYPWVHAGSNLLTNGDQLRPATFPDTNPSDLHRQAQFTMAAGDFLEVLH
;
A
#
# COMPACT_ATOMS: atom_id res chain seq x y z
N MET A 1 15.21 -16.74 14.43
CA MET A 1 14.64 -15.45 14.03
C MET A 1 14.72 -14.55 15.25
N LEU A 2 15.31 -13.35 15.13
CA LEU A 2 15.39 -12.43 16.27
C LEU A 2 13.98 -11.93 16.62
N VAL A 3 13.71 -11.61 17.89
CA VAL A 3 12.40 -11.09 18.34
C VAL A 3 12.01 -9.85 17.52
N SER A 4 12.98 -9.00 17.21
CA SER A 4 12.81 -7.81 16.37
C SER A 4 12.34 -8.12 14.94
N ASP A 5 12.73 -9.26 14.36
CA ASP A 5 12.26 -9.66 13.03
C ASP A 5 10.82 -10.14 13.06
N ILE A 6 10.41 -10.82 14.14
CA ILE A 6 9.02 -11.25 14.35
C ILE A 6 8.10 -10.02 14.45
N GLU A 7 8.51 -9.00 15.19
CA GLU A 7 7.77 -7.74 15.31
C GLU A 7 7.60 -7.03 13.95
N LYS A 8 8.62 -7.07 13.10
CA LYS A 8 8.54 -6.55 11.73
C LYS A 8 7.54 -7.34 10.88
N VAL A 9 7.58 -8.67 10.93
CA VAL A 9 6.60 -9.54 10.24
C VAL A 9 5.18 -9.20 10.68
N GLN A 10 4.93 -9.11 11.98
CA GLN A 10 3.62 -8.75 12.52
C GLN A 10 3.16 -7.37 12.03
N SER A 11 4.08 -6.41 11.98
CA SER A 11 3.79 -5.06 11.49
C SER A 11 3.48 -5.05 10.00
N THR A 12 4.18 -5.86 9.19
CA THR A 12 3.86 -6.04 7.77
C THR A 12 2.48 -6.66 7.55
N ILE A 13 2.08 -7.64 8.37
CA ILE A 13 0.72 -8.22 8.30
C ILE A 13 -0.34 -7.15 8.60
N ARG A 14 -0.10 -6.28 9.60
CA ARG A 14 -0.99 -5.13 9.88
C ARG A 14 -1.01 -4.13 8.72
N GLN A 15 0.13 -3.89 8.08
CA GLN A 15 0.22 -3.00 6.92
C GLN A 15 -0.61 -3.51 5.74
N ILE A 16 -0.73 -4.83 5.54
CA ILE A 16 -1.64 -5.41 4.53
C ILE A 16 -3.08 -4.96 4.78
N VAL A 17 -3.51 -4.92 6.04
CA VAL A 17 -4.87 -4.47 6.40
C VAL A 17 -5.06 -3.00 6.04
N ARG A 18 -4.12 -2.15 6.45
CA ARG A 18 -4.16 -0.72 6.16
C ARG A 18 -4.21 -0.47 4.65
N ASP A 19 -3.29 -1.07 3.91
CA ASP A 19 -3.05 -0.72 2.51
C ASP A 19 -3.97 -1.45 1.52
N TRP A 20 -4.45 -2.66 1.84
CA TRP A 20 -5.11 -3.51 0.84
C TRP A 20 -6.37 -4.23 1.35
N SER A 21 -6.83 -3.97 2.57
CA SER A 21 -8.09 -4.52 3.07
C SER A 21 -9.21 -3.46 3.07
N PRO A 22 -10.49 -3.86 2.94
CA PRO A 22 -11.61 -2.94 3.15
C PRO A 22 -11.58 -2.33 4.56
N SER A 23 -11.09 -3.08 5.56
CA SER A 23 -10.97 -2.61 6.94
C SER A 23 -10.04 -1.40 7.09
N GLY A 24 -9.07 -1.22 6.17
CA GLY A 24 -8.19 -0.06 6.14
C GLY A 24 -8.76 1.15 5.39
N ALA A 25 -9.92 1.04 4.74
CA ALA A 25 -10.43 2.09 3.86
C ALA A 25 -10.65 3.43 4.57
N HIS A 26 -11.18 3.41 5.80
CA HIS A 26 -11.36 4.64 6.58
C HIS A 26 -10.03 5.31 6.87
N GLU A 27 -9.05 4.56 7.37
CA GLU A 27 -7.70 5.07 7.67
C GLU A 27 -7.02 5.65 6.41
N ARG A 28 -7.12 4.95 5.26
CA ARG A 28 -6.61 5.46 3.99
C ARG A 28 -7.32 6.73 3.55
N SER A 29 -8.63 6.86 3.75
CA SER A 29 -9.35 8.09 3.40
C SER A 29 -8.81 9.30 4.17
N GLN A 30 -8.44 9.12 5.43
CA GLN A 30 -7.89 10.18 6.28
C GLN A 30 -6.42 10.48 5.97
N CYS A 31 -5.61 9.47 5.64
CA CYS A 31 -4.18 9.68 5.34
C CYS A 31 -3.90 10.03 3.88
N TYR A 32 -4.43 9.24 2.94
CA TYR A 32 -4.13 9.35 1.51
C TYR A 32 -5.06 10.34 0.81
N GLY A 33 -6.32 10.47 1.26
CA GLY A 33 -7.28 11.41 0.69
C GLY A 33 -6.76 12.84 0.58
N PRO A 34 -6.24 13.45 1.67
CA PRO A 34 -5.69 14.81 1.60
C PRO A 34 -4.51 14.96 0.64
N ILE A 35 -3.63 13.95 0.56
CA ILE A 35 -2.46 13.95 -0.32
C ILE A 35 -2.89 13.90 -1.78
N ILE A 36 -3.77 12.96 -2.12
CA ILE A 36 -4.32 12.77 -3.47
C ILE A 36 -5.06 14.04 -3.91
N ASN A 37 -5.96 14.55 -3.07
CA ASN A 37 -6.72 15.76 -3.37
C ASN A 37 -5.79 16.96 -3.63
N LYS A 38 -4.69 17.07 -2.88
CA LYS A 38 -3.75 18.17 -3.08
C LYS A 38 -2.99 18.05 -4.40
N ILE A 39 -2.62 16.83 -4.78
CA ILE A 39 -1.98 16.55 -6.08
C ILE A 39 -2.94 16.88 -7.22
N GLU A 40 -4.19 16.43 -7.15
CA GLU A 40 -5.21 16.73 -8.17
C GLU A 40 -5.50 18.23 -8.28
N GLN A 41 -5.41 18.99 -7.18
CA GLN A 41 -5.53 20.45 -7.21
C GLN A 41 -4.32 21.16 -7.86
N LEU A 42 -3.11 20.65 -7.63
CA LEU A 42 -1.87 21.23 -8.18
C LEU A 42 -1.66 20.85 -9.64
N PHE A 43 -2.08 19.64 -10.02
CA PHE A 43 -1.90 19.03 -11.32
C PHE A 43 -3.24 18.51 -11.87
N PRO A 44 -4.20 19.40 -12.14
CA PRO A 44 -5.54 18.99 -12.56
C PRO A 44 -5.51 18.51 -14.01
N GLN A 45 -6.14 17.37 -14.27
CA GLN A 45 -6.03 16.62 -15.53
C GLN A 45 -6.64 17.36 -16.75
N ASP A 46 -7.46 18.37 -16.52
CA ASP A 46 -8.00 19.25 -17.56
C ASP A 46 -6.97 20.28 -18.06
N ARG A 47 -5.87 20.49 -17.33
CA ARG A 47 -4.84 21.49 -17.65
C ARG A 47 -3.45 20.92 -17.90
N VAL A 48 -3.14 19.78 -17.29
CA VAL A 48 -1.84 19.12 -17.43
C VAL A 48 -2.01 17.69 -17.91
N CYS A 49 -1.07 17.24 -18.74
CA CYS A 49 -0.94 15.85 -19.12
C CYS A 49 -0.51 15.05 -17.88
N ALA A 50 -1.43 14.26 -17.30
CA ALA A 50 -1.17 13.55 -16.04
C ALA A 50 0.03 12.60 -16.17
N GLU A 51 0.22 11.99 -17.35
CA GLU A 51 1.34 11.09 -17.61
C GLU A 51 2.72 11.78 -17.55
N GLU A 52 2.77 13.10 -17.76
CA GLU A 52 4.01 13.90 -17.70
C GLU A 52 4.35 14.34 -16.26
N VAL A 53 3.44 14.18 -15.31
CA VAL A 53 3.65 14.54 -13.90
C VAL A 53 4.28 13.35 -13.18
N ASN A 54 5.59 13.47 -12.91
CA ASN A 54 6.37 12.44 -12.21
C ASN A 54 6.26 12.62 -10.69
N ILE A 55 5.68 11.64 -10.02
CA ILE A 55 5.47 11.65 -8.57
C ILE A 55 6.29 10.53 -7.92
N LEU A 56 7.04 10.90 -6.90
CA LEU A 56 7.81 9.99 -6.08
C LEU A 56 7.18 9.84 -4.71
N VAL A 57 7.02 8.60 -4.24
CA VAL A 57 6.48 8.28 -2.92
C VAL A 57 7.56 7.55 -2.10
N PRO A 58 8.37 8.28 -1.31
CA PRO A 58 9.36 7.69 -0.41
C PRO A 58 8.69 6.94 0.74
N GLY A 59 9.27 5.81 1.17
CA GLY A 59 8.69 4.98 2.23
C GLY A 59 7.29 4.48 1.84
N ALA A 60 7.15 3.96 0.63
CA ALA A 60 5.87 3.59 0.04
C ALA A 60 5.19 2.40 0.75
N GLY A 61 5.88 1.68 1.64
CA GLY A 61 5.33 0.52 2.34
C GLY A 61 4.87 -0.54 1.35
N LEU A 62 3.56 -0.85 1.34
CA LEU A 62 2.98 -1.81 0.40
C LEU A 62 2.53 -1.20 -0.92
N GLY A 63 2.84 0.07 -1.17
CA GLY A 63 2.66 0.74 -2.45
C GLY A 63 1.25 1.24 -2.74
N ARG A 64 0.32 1.21 -1.77
CA ARG A 64 -1.08 1.59 -2.02
C ARG A 64 -1.24 3.05 -2.46
N LEU A 65 -0.57 3.99 -1.82
CA LEU A 65 -0.67 5.42 -2.21
C LEU A 65 -0.13 5.63 -3.64
N ALA A 66 1.04 5.07 -3.95
CA ALA A 66 1.64 5.16 -5.28
C ALA A 66 0.74 4.52 -6.35
N TYR A 67 0.13 3.37 -6.04
CA TYR A 67 -0.86 2.73 -6.90
C TYR A 67 -2.09 3.62 -7.14
N GLU A 68 -2.65 4.26 -6.11
CA GLU A 68 -3.81 5.15 -6.24
C GLU A 68 -3.52 6.37 -7.12
N LEU A 69 -2.31 6.92 -7.07
CA LEU A 69 -1.86 8.02 -7.93
C LEU A 69 -1.67 7.54 -9.37
N ALA A 70 -1.03 6.39 -9.57
CA ALA A 70 -0.88 5.81 -10.90
C ALA A 70 -2.23 5.45 -11.55
N LYS A 71 -3.21 4.99 -10.75
CA LYS A 71 -4.57 4.69 -11.22
C LYS A 71 -5.30 5.92 -11.73
N ARG A 72 -4.90 7.12 -11.27
CA ARG A 72 -5.41 8.40 -11.75
C ARG A 72 -4.68 8.90 -13.01
N GLY A 73 -3.68 8.18 -13.50
CA GLY A 73 -2.95 8.54 -14.72
C GLY A 73 -1.62 9.26 -14.48
N TYR A 74 -1.26 9.55 -13.23
CA TYR A 74 0.04 10.12 -12.92
C TYR A 74 1.16 9.08 -13.10
N THR A 75 2.35 9.54 -13.49
CA THR A 75 3.54 8.68 -13.47
C THR A 75 4.04 8.60 -12.04
N CYS A 76 3.96 7.42 -11.42
CA CYS A 76 4.28 7.26 -10.00
C CYS A 76 5.35 6.20 -9.75
N GLN A 77 6.36 6.57 -8.97
CA GLN A 77 7.36 5.65 -8.44
C GLN A 77 7.26 5.60 -6.91
N GLY A 78 7.02 4.43 -6.35
CA GLY A 78 7.23 4.20 -4.93
C GLY A 78 8.69 3.85 -4.65
N ASN A 79 9.19 4.22 -3.48
CA ASN A 79 10.50 3.77 -2.98
C ASN A 79 10.34 3.15 -1.60
N GLU A 80 11.00 2.01 -1.37
CA GLU A 80 11.00 1.34 -0.07
C GLU A 80 12.35 0.65 0.18
N PHE A 81 12.79 0.66 1.44
CA PHE A 81 14.05 0.08 1.88
C PHE A 81 13.85 -1.27 2.61
N SER A 82 12.74 -1.44 3.33
CA SER A 82 12.47 -2.63 4.11
C SER A 82 12.16 -3.85 3.22
N LEU A 83 13.00 -4.89 3.32
CA LEU A 83 12.76 -6.17 2.61
C LEU A 83 11.41 -6.80 2.96
N PHE A 84 10.92 -6.65 4.20
CA PHE A 84 9.60 -7.15 4.59
C PHE A 84 8.49 -6.48 3.79
N MET A 85 8.56 -5.15 3.62
CA MET A 85 7.60 -4.39 2.83
C MET A 85 7.75 -4.69 1.35
N LEU A 86 8.98 -4.79 0.82
CA LEU A 86 9.25 -5.09 -0.59
C LEU A 86 8.73 -6.46 -1.01
N PHE A 87 8.91 -7.49 -0.17
CA PHE A 87 8.38 -8.83 -0.48
C PHE A 87 6.85 -8.85 -0.44
N ALA A 88 6.25 -8.22 0.58
CA ALA A 88 4.80 -8.14 0.70
C ALA A 88 4.18 -7.28 -0.43
N SER A 89 4.78 -6.15 -0.79
CA SER A 89 4.31 -5.28 -1.87
C SER A 89 4.40 -5.99 -3.22
N ASN A 90 5.52 -6.65 -3.51
CA ASN A 90 5.68 -7.45 -4.73
C ASN A 90 4.62 -8.56 -4.82
N PHE A 91 4.33 -9.25 -3.71
CA PHE A 91 3.28 -10.25 -3.67
C PHE A 91 1.89 -9.66 -3.96
N VAL A 92 1.53 -8.56 -3.29
CA VAL A 92 0.22 -7.93 -3.50
C VAL A 92 0.09 -7.38 -4.91
N LEU A 93 1.05 -6.58 -5.38
CA LEU A 93 0.99 -5.89 -6.67
C LEU A 93 1.08 -6.83 -7.87
N ASN A 94 1.91 -7.87 -7.79
CA ASN A 94 2.25 -8.69 -8.96
C ASN A 94 1.61 -10.08 -8.96
N LYS A 95 1.15 -10.59 -7.80
CA LYS A 95 0.66 -11.97 -7.68
C LYS A 95 -0.80 -12.08 -7.23
N CYS A 96 -1.33 -11.09 -6.52
CA CYS A 96 -2.74 -11.11 -6.12
C CYS A 96 -3.64 -10.74 -7.31
N ARG A 97 -4.62 -11.60 -7.59
CA ARG A 97 -5.64 -11.39 -8.62
C ARG A 97 -7.03 -11.54 -8.00
N GLY A 98 -7.96 -10.71 -8.43
CA GLY A 98 -9.33 -10.67 -7.90
C GLY A 98 -9.46 -9.93 -6.58
N LEU A 99 -10.71 -9.65 -6.20
CA LEU A 99 -11.04 -8.89 -4.99
C LEU A 99 -11.26 -9.82 -3.80
N ASN A 100 -10.68 -9.47 -2.65
CA ASN A 100 -10.85 -10.16 -1.36
C ASN A 100 -10.61 -11.68 -1.43
N THR A 101 -9.72 -12.12 -2.32
CA THR A 101 -9.44 -13.55 -2.56
C THR A 101 -8.55 -14.16 -1.49
N LEU A 102 -7.81 -13.33 -0.74
CA LEU A 102 -6.91 -13.74 0.32
C LEU A 102 -7.40 -13.22 1.68
N ARG A 103 -6.89 -13.84 2.75
CA ARG A 103 -7.16 -13.43 4.12
C ARG A 103 -5.90 -13.49 4.98
N VAL A 104 -5.79 -12.57 5.92
CA VAL A 104 -4.78 -12.56 6.99
C VAL A 104 -5.48 -12.47 8.34
N TYR A 105 -4.79 -12.89 9.40
CA TYR A 105 -5.26 -12.77 10.78
C TYR A 105 -4.33 -11.81 11.54
N PRO A 106 -4.53 -10.48 11.41
CA PRO A 106 -3.58 -9.48 11.89
C PRO A 106 -3.52 -9.37 13.43
N TRP A 107 -4.54 -9.87 14.13
CA TRP A 107 -4.74 -9.66 15.57
C TRP A 107 -4.39 -10.89 16.42
N VAL A 108 -3.93 -11.99 15.83
CA VAL A 108 -3.68 -13.25 16.57
C VAL A 108 -2.64 -13.12 17.68
N HIS A 109 -1.76 -12.13 17.57
CA HIS A 109 -0.70 -11.86 18.53
C HIS A 109 -1.09 -10.83 19.60
N ALA A 110 -2.29 -10.22 19.51
CA ALA A 110 -2.76 -9.26 20.50
C ALA A 110 -3.10 -9.99 21.80
N GLY A 111 -2.48 -9.59 22.91
CA GLY A 111 -2.72 -10.17 24.24
C GLY A 111 -3.63 -9.34 25.16
N SER A 112 -3.97 -8.11 24.74
CA SER A 112 -4.70 -7.14 25.57
C SER A 112 -5.69 -6.34 24.71
N ASN A 113 -6.65 -5.67 25.36
CA ASN A 113 -7.66 -4.81 24.73
C ASN A 113 -8.58 -5.54 23.72
N LEU A 114 -8.85 -6.81 24.00
CA LEU A 114 -9.82 -7.63 23.26
C LEU A 114 -11.14 -7.61 24.03
N LEU A 115 -12.25 -7.25 23.38
CA LEU A 115 -13.58 -7.27 24.00
C LEU A 115 -14.11 -8.71 24.04
N THR A 116 -13.77 -9.51 23.04
CA THR A 116 -14.16 -10.92 22.91
C THR A 116 -13.01 -11.76 22.37
N ASN A 117 -13.03 -13.07 22.64
CA ASN A 117 -12.07 -14.01 22.05
C ASN A 117 -12.13 -14.04 20.51
N GLY A 118 -13.29 -13.70 19.93
CA GLY A 118 -13.48 -13.61 18.48
C GLY A 118 -12.68 -12.48 17.84
N ASP A 119 -12.36 -11.41 18.58
CA ASP A 119 -11.63 -10.26 18.06
C ASP A 119 -10.20 -10.61 17.67
N GLN A 120 -9.56 -11.48 18.45
CA GLN A 120 -8.20 -11.96 18.21
C GLN A 120 -8.09 -12.82 16.93
N LEU A 121 -9.13 -13.62 16.67
CA LEU A 121 -9.20 -14.56 15.54
C LEU A 121 -9.90 -13.96 14.32
N ARG A 122 -10.27 -12.68 14.35
CA ARG A 122 -11.00 -12.04 13.25
C ARG A 122 -10.11 -11.92 12.00
N PRO A 123 -10.55 -12.45 10.84
CA PRO A 123 -9.80 -12.31 9.60
C PRO A 123 -9.97 -10.90 9.00
N ALA A 124 -9.00 -10.48 8.19
CA ALA A 124 -9.11 -9.37 7.26
C ALA A 124 -8.85 -9.87 5.83
N THR A 125 -9.74 -9.57 4.89
CA THR A 125 -9.61 -9.96 3.48
C THR A 125 -8.87 -8.91 2.67
N PHE A 126 -8.16 -9.33 1.62
CA PHE A 126 -7.42 -8.48 0.69
C PHE A 126 -7.18 -9.21 -0.65
N PRO A 127 -6.83 -8.51 -1.75
CA PRO A 127 -6.84 -7.07 -1.89
C PRO A 127 -8.26 -6.52 -2.16
N ASP A 128 -8.57 -5.33 -1.67
CA ASP A 128 -9.88 -4.68 -1.83
C ASP A 128 -10.06 -3.93 -3.16
N THR A 129 -8.97 -3.79 -3.92
CA THR A 129 -8.92 -3.41 -5.33
C THR A 129 -7.98 -4.39 -6.03
N ASN A 130 -8.25 -4.75 -7.28
CA ASN A 130 -7.36 -5.65 -8.01
C ASN A 130 -6.21 -4.81 -8.60
N PRO A 131 -4.93 -5.03 -8.20
CA PRO A 131 -3.80 -4.23 -8.71
C PRO A 131 -3.62 -4.37 -10.23
N SER A 132 -4.14 -5.44 -10.82
CA SER A 132 -4.15 -5.67 -12.26
C SER A 132 -5.10 -4.76 -13.05
N ASP A 133 -6.00 -4.06 -12.37
CA ASP A 133 -6.96 -3.15 -13.00
C ASP A 133 -6.30 -1.84 -13.44
N LEU A 134 -5.03 -1.64 -13.09
CA LEU A 134 -4.25 -0.50 -13.55
C LEU A 134 -4.19 -0.50 -15.09
N HIS A 135 -4.43 0.67 -15.70
CA HIS A 135 -4.40 0.80 -17.15
C HIS A 135 -3.05 0.35 -17.71
N ARG A 136 -3.02 -0.28 -18.90
CA ARG A 136 -1.77 -0.80 -19.48
C ARG A 136 -0.71 0.27 -19.73
N GLN A 137 -1.12 1.52 -19.90
CA GLN A 137 -0.23 2.66 -20.11
C GLN A 137 0.15 3.37 -18.80
N ALA A 138 -0.45 2.99 -17.66
CA ALA A 138 -0.13 3.61 -16.39
C ALA A 138 1.32 3.31 -16.00
N GLN A 139 2.06 4.36 -15.67
CA GLN A 139 3.45 4.25 -15.27
C GLN A 139 3.53 4.11 -13.75
N PHE A 140 3.61 2.87 -13.28
CA PHE A 140 3.76 2.56 -11.86
C PHE A 140 4.97 1.66 -11.61
N THR A 141 5.91 2.12 -10.80
CA THR A 141 7.12 1.37 -10.42
C THR A 141 7.37 1.39 -8.91
N MET A 142 8.16 0.44 -8.43
CA MET A 142 8.65 0.37 -7.05
C MET A 142 10.17 0.19 -7.06
N ALA A 143 10.90 1.15 -6.51
CA ALA A 143 12.34 1.10 -6.35
C ALA A 143 12.73 0.59 -4.95
N ALA A 144 13.71 -0.32 -4.89
CA ALA A 144 14.23 -0.87 -3.64
C ALA A 144 15.53 -0.17 -3.23
N GLY A 145 15.61 0.29 -1.99
CA GLY A 145 16.83 0.87 -1.40
C GLY A 145 16.57 2.17 -0.65
N ASP A 146 17.62 2.75 -0.06
CA ASP A 146 17.54 4.00 0.68
C ASP A 146 17.13 5.15 -0.26
N PHE A 147 16.13 5.92 0.16
CA PHE A 147 15.64 7.08 -0.55
C PHE A 147 16.76 8.06 -0.92
N LEU A 148 17.72 8.29 -0.01
CA LEU A 148 18.79 9.26 -0.20
C LEU A 148 19.91 8.78 -1.15
N GLU A 149 20.01 7.47 -1.38
CA GLU A 149 21.06 6.86 -2.22
C GLU A 149 20.55 6.46 -3.61
N VAL A 150 19.27 6.10 -3.72
CA VAL A 150 18.69 5.55 -4.95
C VAL A 150 18.24 6.64 -5.92
N LEU A 151 17.96 7.85 -5.42
CA LEU A 151 17.31 8.91 -6.19
C LEU A 151 18.26 10.11 -6.32
N HIS A 152 19.13 10.03 -7.31
CA HIS A 152 20.03 11.08 -7.78
C HIS A 152 19.69 11.51 -9.20
#